data_AF-A0A7V7QM76-F1
#
_entry.id   AF-A0A7V7QM76-F1
#
_cell.length_a   1.000
_cell.length_b   1.000
_cell.length_c   1.000
_cell.angle_alpha   90.00
_cell.angle_beta   90.00
_cell.angle_gamma   90.00
#
_symmetry.space_group_name_H-M   'P 1'
#
loop_
_entity.id
_entity.type
_entity.pdbx_description
1 polymer ?
#
loop_
_entity_poly.entity_id
_entity_poly.type
_entity_poly.pdbx_seq_one_letter_code
_entity_poly.pdbx_strand_id
1 'polypeptide(L)'
;MRKDNVMKWIEKFPKNVKPTYEELIEFFPEGIRELFLVFDNKMASDYQVYNNYPRFDKTSGWKYGYCRKYRVELLSVTIVDDSFKALGITVKDNKSLNVLLEKCKAKYDDGYEERYNLITTAKKTNQMIRTKSRLEREKKELMELTENINSSKFNKSKWADKVSRNKLIKLYQGEAKGLLDEDLLDDIGYTFYTRCKQARDTREHLEKGEIICHFCGTVHKAVSYTALIACPCGYYYTYREYRRSCNANNVPGGRATEIFKAYTDNWLMCKSASEKMLLIDELVHECHVSAMTGVKGRSVCMNLVEGSLAQIKNMLEMLAGHE
;
A
#
# COMPACT_ATOMS: atom_id res chain seq x y z
N MET A 1 -22.17 -11.47 -46.52
CA MET A 1 -22.14 -11.71 -45.06
C MET A 1 -20.72 -12.11 -44.68
N ARG A 2 -19.93 -11.20 -44.11
CA ARG A 2 -18.61 -11.54 -43.55
C ARG A 2 -18.88 -12.38 -42.30
N LYS A 3 -18.35 -13.60 -42.23
CA LYS A 3 -18.25 -14.35 -40.98
C LYS A 3 -17.27 -13.56 -40.11
N ASP A 4 -17.77 -12.89 -39.07
CA ASP A 4 -16.90 -12.31 -38.06
C ASP A 4 -16.03 -13.44 -37.50
N ASN A 5 -14.73 -13.34 -37.77
CA ASN A 5 -13.75 -14.32 -37.36
C ASN A 5 -13.51 -14.10 -35.87
N VAL A 6 -14.32 -14.73 -35.01
CA VAL A 6 -14.18 -14.65 -33.56
C VAL A 6 -12.80 -15.23 -33.21
N MET A 7 -11.85 -14.36 -32.88
CA MET A 7 -10.51 -14.76 -32.46
C MET A 7 -10.59 -15.67 -31.24
N LYS A 8 -9.84 -16.79 -31.27
CA LYS A 8 -9.85 -17.76 -30.19
C LYS A 8 -9.15 -17.22 -28.95
N TRP A 9 -9.52 -17.75 -27.78
CA TRP A 9 -8.97 -17.33 -26.48
C TRP A 9 -7.43 -17.28 -26.45
N ILE A 10 -6.78 -18.34 -26.94
CA ILE A 10 -5.31 -18.46 -26.92
C ILE A 10 -4.61 -17.55 -27.94
N GLU A 11 -5.31 -17.19 -29.01
CA GLU A 11 -4.82 -16.28 -30.06
C GLU A 11 -4.92 -14.83 -29.59
N LYS A 12 -6.04 -14.47 -28.93
CA LYS A 12 -6.26 -13.15 -28.35
C LYS A 12 -5.33 -12.90 -27.16
N PHE A 13 -5.09 -13.92 -26.34
CA PHE A 13 -4.27 -13.81 -25.13
C PHE A 13 -3.13 -14.85 -25.09
N PRO A 14 -2.06 -14.64 -25.86
CA PRO A 14 -0.88 -15.50 -25.83
C PRO A 14 -0.14 -15.40 -24.48
N LYS A 15 0.86 -16.26 -24.25
CA LYS A 15 1.59 -16.39 -22.98
C LYS A 15 2.14 -15.07 -22.40
N ASN A 16 2.56 -14.15 -23.26
CA ASN A 16 3.12 -12.85 -22.90
C ASN A 16 2.06 -11.76 -22.69
N VAL A 17 0.81 -12.01 -23.05
CA VAL A 17 -0.32 -11.09 -22.90
C VAL A 17 -1.29 -11.71 -21.90
N LYS A 18 -1.18 -11.27 -20.65
CA LYS A 18 -2.05 -11.74 -19.58
C LYS A 18 -3.33 -10.89 -19.58
N PRO A 19 -4.52 -11.50 -19.74
CA PRO A 19 -5.79 -10.77 -19.69
C PRO A 19 -6.04 -10.20 -18.29
N THR A 20 -6.65 -9.01 -18.23
CA THR A 20 -7.29 -8.49 -17.02
C THR A 20 -8.57 -9.28 -16.71
N TYR A 21 -9.19 -8.98 -15.56
CA TYR A 21 -10.47 -9.60 -15.23
C TYR A 21 -11.58 -9.06 -16.13
N GLU A 22 -11.56 -7.77 -16.43
CA GLU A 22 -12.52 -7.10 -17.32
C GLU A 22 -12.41 -7.69 -18.74
N GLU A 23 -11.20 -7.84 -19.28
CA GLU A 23 -10.96 -8.45 -20.58
C GLU A 23 -11.40 -9.91 -20.65
N LEU A 24 -11.29 -10.65 -19.54
CA LEU A 24 -11.82 -12.01 -19.42
C LEU A 24 -13.35 -12.02 -19.49
N ILE A 25 -14.02 -11.14 -18.76
CA ILE A 25 -15.48 -11.03 -18.74
C ILE A 25 -16.01 -10.60 -20.11
N GLU A 26 -15.36 -9.63 -20.76
CA GLU A 26 -15.70 -9.14 -22.10
C GLU A 26 -15.46 -10.17 -23.20
N PHE A 27 -14.56 -11.13 -22.99
CA PHE A 27 -14.33 -12.19 -23.95
C PHE A 27 -15.54 -13.15 -24.07
N PHE A 28 -16.27 -13.36 -22.98
CA PHE A 28 -17.40 -14.29 -22.99
C PHE A 28 -18.60 -13.73 -23.76
N PRO A 29 -19.28 -14.57 -24.56
CA PRO A 29 -20.62 -14.26 -25.06
C PRO A 29 -21.57 -13.95 -23.91
N GLU A 30 -22.55 -13.07 -24.13
CA GLU A 30 -23.43 -12.54 -23.07
C GLU A 30 -24.03 -13.62 -22.16
N GLY A 31 -24.62 -14.68 -22.71
CA GLY A 31 -25.19 -15.76 -21.91
C GLY A 31 -24.16 -16.55 -21.09
N ILE A 32 -22.94 -16.73 -21.62
CA ILE A 32 -21.86 -17.43 -20.88
C ILE A 32 -21.27 -16.54 -19.80
N ARG A 33 -21.16 -15.24 -20.09
CA ARG A 33 -20.71 -14.22 -19.16
C ARG A 33 -21.60 -14.18 -17.91
N GLU A 34 -22.92 -14.20 -18.08
CA GLU A 34 -23.86 -14.26 -16.95
C GLU A 34 -23.65 -15.52 -16.10
N LEU A 35 -23.54 -16.70 -16.73
CA LEU A 35 -23.27 -17.95 -16.03
C LEU A 35 -21.93 -17.93 -15.28
N PHE A 36 -20.90 -17.33 -15.88
CA PHE A 36 -19.60 -17.18 -15.26
C PHE A 36 -19.66 -16.24 -14.05
N LEU A 37 -20.38 -15.12 -14.13
CA LEU A 37 -20.55 -14.20 -13.00
C LEU A 37 -21.33 -14.85 -11.85
N VAL A 38 -22.37 -15.64 -12.15
CA VAL A 38 -23.08 -16.43 -11.13
C VAL A 38 -22.14 -17.43 -10.46
N PHE A 39 -21.35 -18.15 -11.26
CA PHE A 39 -20.33 -19.08 -10.75
C PHE A 39 -19.31 -18.37 -9.86
N ASP A 40 -18.74 -17.26 -10.33
CA ASP A 40 -17.71 -16.50 -9.63
C ASP A 40 -18.22 -15.95 -8.29
N ASN A 41 -19.42 -15.37 -8.29
CA ASN A 41 -20.09 -14.90 -7.08
C ASN A 41 -20.31 -16.03 -6.08
N LYS A 42 -20.77 -17.20 -6.54
CA LYS A 42 -21.00 -18.36 -5.67
C LYS A 42 -19.71 -18.94 -5.09
N MET A 43 -18.63 -18.95 -5.88
CA MET A 43 -17.31 -19.34 -5.38
C MET A 43 -16.81 -18.40 -4.27
N ALA A 44 -17.03 -17.09 -4.45
CA ALA A 44 -16.67 -16.08 -3.47
C ALA A 44 -17.55 -16.13 -2.20
N SER A 45 -18.87 -16.27 -2.34
CA SER A 45 -19.81 -16.25 -1.21
C SER A 45 -19.72 -17.51 -0.36
N ASP A 46 -19.74 -18.68 -1.00
CA ASP A 46 -19.96 -19.95 -0.30
C ASP A 46 -18.63 -20.55 0.17
N TYR A 47 -17.57 -20.36 -0.61
CA TYR A 47 -16.28 -20.99 -0.37
C TYR A 47 -15.15 -19.99 -0.10
N GLN A 48 -15.39 -18.69 -0.25
CA GLN A 48 -14.37 -17.64 -0.11
C GLN A 48 -13.13 -17.89 -0.96
N VAL A 49 -13.30 -18.53 -2.13
CA VAL A 49 -12.24 -18.74 -3.11
C VAL A 49 -12.43 -17.78 -4.27
N TYR A 50 -11.32 -17.27 -4.80
CA TYR A 50 -11.34 -16.19 -5.78
C TYR A 50 -10.45 -16.54 -6.95
N ASN A 51 -10.80 -16.00 -8.11
CA ASN A 51 -9.99 -16.02 -9.32
C ASN A 51 -8.72 -15.16 -9.17
N ASN A 52 -7.73 -15.68 -8.44
CA ASN A 52 -6.54 -14.90 -8.05
C ASN A 52 -5.22 -15.51 -8.53
N TYR A 53 -5.27 -16.66 -9.21
CA TYR A 53 -4.06 -17.36 -9.61
C TYR A 53 -4.07 -17.83 -11.07
N PRO A 54 -3.89 -16.89 -12.02
CA PRO A 54 -3.81 -17.19 -13.43
C PRO A 54 -2.49 -17.92 -13.78
N ARG A 55 -2.59 -18.96 -14.60
CA ARG A 55 -1.48 -19.77 -15.11
C ARG A 55 -1.68 -20.03 -16.60
N PHE A 56 -0.64 -19.86 -17.39
CA PHE A 56 -0.70 -20.18 -18.81
C PHE A 56 -0.41 -21.65 -19.05
N ASP A 57 -1.29 -22.30 -19.82
CA ASP A 57 -1.14 -23.65 -20.35
C ASP A 57 -1.03 -23.60 -21.88
N LYS A 58 -0.14 -24.40 -22.47
CA LYS A 58 0.09 -24.37 -23.93
C LYS A 58 -1.11 -24.87 -24.72
N THR A 59 -1.92 -25.75 -24.14
CA THR A 59 -3.04 -26.39 -24.82
C THR A 59 -4.33 -25.60 -24.70
N SER A 60 -4.57 -24.97 -23.54
CA SER A 60 -5.83 -24.28 -23.25
C SER A 60 -5.69 -22.79 -22.93
N GLY A 61 -4.50 -22.21 -23.11
CA GLY A 61 -4.24 -20.81 -22.80
C GLY A 61 -4.25 -20.53 -21.29
N TRP A 62 -4.69 -19.32 -20.92
CA TRP A 62 -4.78 -18.92 -19.51
C TRP A 62 -5.87 -19.70 -18.75
N LYS A 63 -5.47 -20.29 -17.63
CA LYS A 63 -6.31 -20.96 -16.62
C LYS A 63 -6.27 -20.19 -15.32
N TYR A 64 -7.35 -20.28 -14.55
CA TYR A 64 -7.57 -19.46 -13.38
C TYR A 64 -7.83 -20.33 -12.16
N GLY A 65 -6.89 -20.32 -11.22
CA GLY A 65 -7.04 -20.99 -9.94
C GLY A 65 -7.97 -20.21 -9.01
N TYR A 66 -9.03 -20.89 -8.57
CA TYR A 66 -9.92 -20.45 -7.50
C TYR A 66 -9.34 -20.91 -6.16
N CYS A 67 -8.74 -19.98 -5.43
CA CYS A 67 -7.98 -20.28 -4.23
C CYS A 67 -8.21 -19.27 -3.11
N ARG A 68 -7.95 -19.70 -1.86
CA ARG A 68 -7.77 -18.82 -0.70
C ARG A 68 -6.31 -18.37 -0.57
N LYS A 69 -6.01 -17.64 0.52
CA LYS A 69 -4.63 -17.23 0.89
C LYS A 69 -3.67 -18.42 0.85
N TYR A 70 -2.39 -18.13 0.60
CA TYR A 70 -1.32 -19.12 0.44
C TYR A 70 -1.51 -20.09 -0.74
N ARG A 71 -2.40 -19.76 -1.70
CA ARG A 71 -2.67 -20.53 -2.92
C ARG A 71 -3.20 -21.93 -2.63
N VAL A 72 -3.98 -22.08 -1.56
CA VAL A 72 -4.75 -23.31 -1.34
C VAL A 72 -5.89 -23.29 -2.35
N GLU A 73 -5.75 -24.10 -3.40
CA GLU A 73 -6.64 -24.10 -4.55
C GLU A 73 -7.76 -25.13 -4.40
N LEU A 74 -9.00 -24.68 -4.59
CA LEU A 74 -10.15 -25.58 -4.66
C LEU A 74 -10.25 -26.18 -6.06
N LEU A 75 -10.20 -25.32 -7.09
CA LEU A 75 -10.31 -25.74 -8.49
C LEU A 75 -9.62 -24.76 -9.43
N SER A 76 -9.48 -25.20 -10.68
CA SER A 76 -9.07 -24.37 -11.81
C SER A 76 -10.21 -24.25 -12.82
N VAL A 77 -10.43 -23.03 -13.31
CA VAL A 77 -11.25 -22.77 -14.49
C VAL A 77 -10.36 -22.58 -15.72
N THR A 78 -10.74 -23.22 -16.81
CA THR A 78 -10.14 -23.04 -18.13
C THR A 78 -11.14 -22.34 -19.03
N ILE A 79 -10.69 -21.32 -19.75
CA ILE A 79 -11.55 -20.55 -20.66
C ILE A 79 -11.54 -21.23 -22.02
N VAL A 80 -12.71 -21.31 -22.64
CA VAL A 80 -12.94 -21.84 -23.98
C VAL A 80 -13.76 -20.78 -24.73
N ASP A 81 -13.66 -20.75 -26.06
CA ASP A 81 -14.20 -19.65 -26.88
C ASP A 81 -15.69 -19.35 -26.60
N ASP A 82 -16.51 -20.37 -26.38
CA ASP A 82 -17.96 -20.26 -26.15
C ASP A 82 -18.40 -20.81 -24.77
N SER A 83 -17.48 -21.04 -23.85
CA SER A 83 -17.76 -21.76 -22.60
C SER A 83 -16.60 -21.66 -21.60
N PHE A 84 -16.82 -22.11 -20.38
CA PHE A 84 -15.72 -22.34 -19.43
C PHE A 84 -15.77 -23.74 -18.86
N LYS A 85 -14.62 -24.26 -18.48
CA LYS A 85 -14.46 -25.64 -18.00
C LYS A 85 -13.81 -25.68 -16.64
N ALA A 86 -14.42 -26.41 -15.71
CA ALA A 86 -13.88 -26.70 -14.40
C ALA A 86 -14.32 -28.09 -13.93
N LEU A 87 -13.48 -28.78 -13.16
CA LEU A 87 -13.79 -30.12 -12.61
C LEU A 87 -14.32 -31.13 -13.67
N GLY A 88 -13.85 -30.99 -14.90
CA GLY A 88 -14.26 -31.82 -16.04
C GLY A 88 -15.59 -31.42 -16.69
N ILE A 89 -16.32 -30.44 -16.16
CA ILE A 89 -17.60 -29.95 -16.68
C ILE A 89 -17.36 -28.73 -17.57
N THR A 90 -17.91 -28.75 -18.78
CA THR A 90 -17.97 -27.59 -19.68
C THR A 90 -19.33 -26.92 -19.51
N VAL A 91 -19.34 -25.65 -19.14
CA VAL A 91 -20.55 -24.88 -18.86
C VAL A 91 -20.98 -24.13 -20.12
N LYS A 92 -22.20 -24.43 -20.60
CA LYS A 92 -22.84 -23.77 -21.74
C LYS A 92 -24.26 -23.27 -21.44
N ASP A 93 -24.83 -23.70 -20.32
CA ASP A 93 -26.20 -23.43 -19.91
C ASP A 93 -26.35 -23.55 -18.39
N ASN A 94 -27.53 -23.22 -17.86
CA ASN A 94 -27.84 -23.34 -16.43
C ASN A 94 -27.74 -24.78 -15.91
N LYS A 95 -28.03 -25.80 -16.74
CA LYS A 95 -27.99 -27.20 -16.33
C LYS A 95 -26.56 -27.65 -16.05
N SER A 96 -25.64 -27.36 -16.96
CA SER A 96 -24.21 -27.63 -16.83
C SER A 96 -23.56 -26.80 -15.72
N LEU A 97 -24.02 -25.55 -15.49
CA LEU A 97 -23.60 -24.75 -14.34
C LEU A 97 -24.00 -25.42 -13.02
N ASN A 98 -25.26 -25.86 -12.87
CA ASN A 98 -25.71 -26.52 -11.64
C ASN A 98 -24.92 -27.81 -11.35
N VAL A 99 -24.63 -28.61 -12.38
CA VAL A 99 -23.78 -29.80 -12.23
C VAL A 99 -22.36 -29.44 -11.77
N LEU A 100 -21.79 -28.34 -12.29
CA LEU A 100 -20.50 -27.86 -11.84
C LEU A 100 -20.55 -27.42 -10.37
N LEU A 101 -21.58 -26.68 -9.96
CA LEU A 101 -21.73 -26.19 -8.59
C LEU A 101 -21.83 -27.33 -7.58
N GLU A 102 -22.59 -28.39 -7.88
CA GLU A 102 -22.64 -29.59 -7.03
C GLU A 102 -21.27 -30.27 -6.90
N LYS A 103 -20.50 -30.36 -7.99
CA LYS A 103 -19.12 -30.87 -7.92
C LYS A 103 -18.18 -29.97 -7.11
N CYS A 104 -18.38 -28.65 -7.17
CA CYS A 104 -17.61 -27.71 -6.38
C CYS A 104 -17.88 -27.92 -4.89
N LYS A 105 -19.16 -28.08 -4.52
CA LYS A 105 -19.58 -28.41 -3.16
C LYS A 105 -18.95 -29.72 -2.68
N ALA A 106 -19.10 -30.80 -3.44
CA ALA A 106 -18.51 -32.09 -3.08
C ALA A 106 -16.99 -32.01 -2.89
N LYS A 107 -16.28 -31.26 -3.74
CA LYS A 107 -14.83 -31.06 -3.61
C LYS A 107 -14.45 -30.20 -2.41
N TYR A 108 -15.29 -29.24 -2.03
CA TYR A 108 -15.08 -28.42 -0.85
C TYR A 108 -15.29 -29.27 0.43
N ASP A 109 -16.38 -30.03 0.45
CA ASP A 109 -16.75 -30.92 1.55
C ASP A 109 -15.75 -32.09 1.70
N ASP A 110 -15.00 -32.42 0.65
CA ASP A 110 -13.84 -33.32 0.66
C ASP A 110 -12.62 -32.67 1.33
N GLY A 111 -12.78 -32.22 2.58
CA GLY A 111 -11.69 -31.79 3.47
C GLY A 111 -10.93 -30.52 3.04
N TYR A 112 -11.51 -29.68 2.17
CA TYR A 112 -10.83 -28.45 1.74
C TYR A 112 -10.53 -27.51 2.92
N GLU A 113 -11.50 -27.32 3.82
CA GLU A 113 -11.36 -26.42 4.96
C GLU A 113 -10.26 -26.89 5.93
N GLU A 114 -10.18 -28.20 6.18
CA GLU A 114 -9.11 -28.79 7.00
C GLU A 114 -7.73 -28.57 6.37
N ARG A 115 -7.58 -28.86 5.06
CA ARG A 115 -6.32 -28.61 4.34
C ARG A 115 -5.92 -27.14 4.40
N TYR A 116 -6.88 -26.23 4.22
CA TYR A 116 -6.65 -24.79 4.32
C TYR A 116 -6.18 -24.38 5.72
N ASN A 117 -6.84 -24.88 6.77
CA ASN A 117 -6.50 -24.57 8.16
C ASN A 117 -5.13 -25.12 8.56
N LEU A 118 -4.78 -26.33 8.12
CA LEU A 118 -3.47 -26.92 8.35
C LEU A 118 -2.35 -26.09 7.70
N ILE A 119 -2.49 -25.75 6.41
CA ILE A 119 -1.49 -24.96 5.69
C ILE A 119 -1.36 -23.56 6.30
N THR A 120 -2.48 -22.88 6.56
CA THR A 120 -2.45 -21.52 7.11
C THR A 120 -1.82 -21.48 8.50
N THR A 121 -2.12 -22.45 9.37
CA THR A 121 -1.54 -22.57 10.72
C THR A 121 -0.05 -22.87 10.65
N ALA A 122 0.38 -23.80 9.79
CA ALA A 122 1.79 -24.08 9.58
C ALA A 122 2.55 -22.86 9.04
N LYS A 123 1.97 -22.11 8.08
CA LYS A 123 2.57 -20.88 7.55
C LYS A 123 2.68 -19.79 8.61
N LYS A 124 1.64 -19.55 9.40
CA LYS A 124 1.65 -18.59 10.53
C LYS A 124 2.71 -18.97 11.55
N THR A 125 2.77 -20.24 11.95
CA THR A 125 3.75 -20.75 12.93
C THR A 125 5.18 -20.57 12.43
N ASN A 126 5.44 -20.95 11.18
CA ASN A 126 6.75 -20.74 10.55
C ASN A 126 7.13 -19.26 10.47
N GLN A 127 6.17 -18.38 10.18
CA GLN A 127 6.40 -16.94 10.17
C GLN A 127 6.74 -16.40 11.56
N MET A 128 6.06 -16.87 12.61
CA MET A 128 6.37 -16.50 13.99
C MET A 128 7.77 -16.94 14.39
N ILE A 129 8.14 -18.21 14.13
CA ILE A 129 9.47 -18.75 14.43
C ILE A 129 10.56 -17.93 13.72
N ARG A 130 10.42 -17.72 12.40
CA ARG A 130 11.39 -16.92 11.62
C ARG A 130 11.51 -15.50 12.13
N THR A 131 10.40 -14.89 12.53
CA THR A 131 10.40 -13.53 13.09
C THR A 131 11.12 -13.50 14.43
N LYS A 132 10.85 -14.45 15.33
CA LYS A 132 11.52 -14.57 16.63
C LYS A 132 13.03 -14.75 16.47
N SER A 133 13.47 -15.72 15.68
CA SER A 133 14.91 -15.97 15.44
C SER A 133 15.61 -14.77 14.80
N ARG A 134 14.92 -14.04 13.90
CA ARG A 134 15.46 -12.80 13.32
C ARG A 134 15.63 -11.73 14.40
N LEU A 135 14.64 -11.52 15.27
CA LEU A 135 14.70 -10.52 16.33
C LEU A 135 15.79 -10.83 17.36
N GLU A 136 15.94 -12.11 17.74
CA GLU A 136 17.00 -12.56 18.65
C GLU A 136 18.39 -12.29 18.07
N ARG A 137 18.61 -12.61 16.78
CA ARG A 137 19.86 -12.31 16.08
C ARG A 137 20.11 -10.80 16.00
N GLU A 138 19.12 -10.02 15.60
CA GLU A 138 19.25 -8.56 15.52
C GLU A 138 19.53 -7.93 16.88
N LYS A 139 18.92 -8.44 17.96
CA LYS A 139 19.19 -7.99 19.33
C LYS A 139 20.64 -8.27 19.73
N LYS A 140 21.17 -9.46 19.41
CA LYS A 140 22.57 -9.82 19.67
C LYS A 140 23.53 -8.93 18.88
N GLU A 141 23.32 -8.79 17.57
CA GLU A 141 24.11 -7.89 16.70
C GLU A 141 24.12 -6.46 17.26
N LEU A 142 22.97 -5.99 17.73
CA LEU A 142 22.84 -4.65 18.29
C LEU A 142 23.60 -4.51 19.62
N MET A 143 23.49 -5.48 20.53
CA MET A 143 24.21 -5.47 21.79
C MET A 143 25.72 -5.40 21.56
N GLU A 144 26.27 -6.25 20.69
CA GLU A 144 27.69 -6.27 20.32
C GLU A 144 28.14 -4.93 19.72
N LEU A 145 27.32 -4.33 18.84
CA LEU A 145 27.63 -3.05 18.22
C LEU A 145 27.57 -1.87 19.20
N THR A 146 26.74 -1.99 20.25
CA THR A 146 26.47 -0.90 21.21
C THR A 146 27.29 -0.98 22.49
N GLU A 147 28.06 -2.04 22.72
CA GLU A 147 28.78 -2.30 23.97
C GLU A 147 29.69 -1.14 24.38
N ASN A 148 30.32 -0.49 23.40
CA ASN A 148 31.29 0.60 23.62
C ASN A 148 30.80 1.97 23.13
N ILE A 149 29.49 2.14 22.88
CA ILE A 149 28.94 3.43 22.45
C ILE A 149 27.94 3.96 23.45
N ASN A 150 27.81 5.28 23.51
CA ASN A 150 26.80 5.91 24.34
C ASN A 150 25.41 5.64 23.77
N SER A 151 24.66 4.75 24.43
CA SER A 151 23.30 4.36 24.06
C SER A 151 22.33 5.54 23.97
N SER A 152 22.55 6.60 24.76
CA SER A 152 21.72 7.82 24.70
C SER A 152 21.89 8.58 23.38
N LYS A 153 23.00 8.39 22.65
CA LYS A 153 23.31 9.03 21.37
C LYS A 153 23.24 8.08 20.16
N PHE A 154 22.92 6.81 20.37
CA PHE A 154 22.79 5.84 19.30
C PHE A 154 21.42 5.90 18.62
N ASN A 155 21.41 6.03 17.29
CA ASN A 155 20.25 6.14 16.41
C ASN A 155 19.17 7.12 16.87
N LYS A 156 19.58 8.16 17.62
CA LYS A 156 18.70 9.27 17.94
C LYS A 156 18.57 10.17 16.72
N SER A 157 17.34 10.54 16.40
CA SER A 157 17.00 11.39 15.28
C SER A 157 15.99 12.42 15.76
N LYS A 158 16.21 13.69 15.44
CA LYS A 158 15.25 14.78 15.69
C LYS A 158 14.34 14.92 14.46
N TRP A 159 13.24 14.19 14.45
CA TRP A 159 12.24 14.30 13.40
C TRP A 159 11.36 15.53 13.65
N ALA A 160 11.01 16.26 12.59
CA ALA A 160 10.10 17.40 12.64
C ALA A 160 8.72 16.94 13.09
N ASP A 161 8.03 17.77 13.86
CA ASP A 161 6.71 17.42 14.37
C ASP A 161 5.66 17.40 13.26
N LYS A 162 4.56 16.69 13.53
CA LYS A 162 3.39 16.72 12.67
C LYS A 162 2.51 17.89 13.07
N VAL A 163 1.73 18.39 12.13
CA VAL A 163 0.72 19.40 12.42
C VAL A 163 -0.43 18.75 13.21
N SER A 164 -0.78 19.40 14.32
CA SER A 164 -1.93 19.03 15.12
C SER A 164 -3.23 19.27 14.35
N ARG A 165 -4.12 18.27 14.37
CA ARG A 165 -5.46 18.40 13.78
C ARG A 165 -6.24 19.58 14.37
N ASN A 166 -6.15 19.78 15.68
CA ASN A 166 -6.89 20.85 16.35
C ASN A 166 -6.38 22.22 15.92
N LYS A 167 -5.08 22.37 15.63
CA LYS A 167 -4.52 23.61 15.09
C LYS A 167 -5.07 23.88 13.68
N LEU A 168 -5.10 22.87 12.81
CA LEU A 168 -5.71 22.99 11.47
C LEU A 168 -7.18 23.39 11.53
N ILE A 169 -7.98 22.69 12.34
CA ILE A 169 -9.40 23.01 12.49
C ILE A 169 -9.59 24.47 12.93
N LYS A 170 -8.83 24.92 13.92
CA LYS A 170 -8.88 26.30 14.40
C LYS A 170 -8.52 27.31 13.32
N LEU A 171 -7.48 27.03 12.52
CA LEU A 171 -7.04 27.91 11.42
C LEU A 171 -8.18 28.11 10.42
N TYR A 172 -8.76 27.02 9.90
CA TYR A 172 -9.83 27.08 8.91
C TYR A 172 -11.11 27.71 9.46
N GLN A 173 -11.48 27.42 10.72
CA GLN A 173 -12.65 28.05 11.35
C GLN A 173 -12.45 29.55 11.59
N GLY A 174 -11.22 29.99 11.87
CA GLY A 174 -10.88 31.41 12.02
C GLY A 174 -10.97 32.13 10.68
N GLU A 175 -10.39 31.55 9.63
CA GLU A 175 -10.42 32.09 8.28
C GLU A 175 -11.85 32.21 7.74
N ALA A 176 -12.68 31.18 7.89
CA ALA A 176 -14.10 31.20 7.49
C ALA A 176 -14.94 32.28 8.22
N LYS A 177 -14.50 32.72 9.39
CA LYS A 177 -15.14 33.81 10.16
C LYS A 177 -14.55 35.19 9.85
N GLY A 178 -13.57 35.29 8.96
CA GLY A 178 -12.82 36.51 8.67
C GLY A 178 -11.89 36.94 9.81
N LEU A 179 -11.56 36.03 10.74
CA LEU A 179 -10.71 36.24 11.92
C LEU A 179 -9.47 35.35 11.82
N LEU A 180 -8.71 35.53 10.74
CA LEU A 180 -7.50 34.74 10.48
C LEU A 180 -6.41 35.10 11.51
N ASP A 181 -5.97 34.10 12.26
CA ASP A 181 -4.82 34.17 13.14
C ASP A 181 -3.55 33.90 12.31
N GLU A 182 -2.84 34.98 11.92
CA GLU A 182 -1.64 34.89 11.08
C GLU A 182 -0.46 34.21 11.79
N ASP A 183 -0.39 34.28 13.12
CA ASP A 183 0.65 33.58 13.89
C ASP A 183 0.39 32.06 13.87
N LEU A 184 -0.87 31.65 14.00
CA LEU A 184 -1.27 30.24 13.86
C LEU A 184 -1.05 29.73 12.42
N LEU A 185 -1.34 30.57 11.42
CA LEU A 185 -1.05 30.27 10.02
C LEU A 185 0.44 29.99 9.81
N ASP A 186 1.31 30.87 10.30
CA ASP A 186 2.75 30.73 10.15
C ASP A 186 3.28 29.52 10.93
N ASP A 187 2.82 29.28 12.15
CA ASP A 187 3.19 28.11 12.94
C ASP A 187 2.86 26.80 12.22
N ILE A 188 1.63 26.69 11.67
CA ILE A 188 1.21 25.51 10.91
C ILE A 188 2.04 25.39 9.63
N GLY A 189 2.21 26.47 8.89
CA GLY A 189 2.92 26.45 7.62
C GLY A 189 4.40 26.12 7.76
N TYR A 190 5.10 26.69 8.74
CA TYR A 190 6.48 26.32 9.05
C TYR A 190 6.63 24.89 9.56
N THR A 191 5.63 24.38 10.29
CA THR A 191 5.60 22.97 10.72
C THR A 191 5.51 22.06 9.49
N PHE A 192 4.58 22.33 8.57
CA PHE A 192 4.50 21.60 7.30
C PHE A 192 5.79 21.73 6.49
N TYR A 193 6.32 22.94 6.34
CA TYR A 193 7.53 23.20 5.57
C TYR A 193 8.72 22.37 6.10
N THR A 194 8.96 22.42 7.41
CA THR A 194 10.07 21.70 8.05
C THR A 194 9.89 20.19 7.87
N ARG A 195 8.66 19.70 8.00
CA ARG A 195 8.31 18.29 7.85
C ARG A 195 8.49 17.79 6.42
N CYS A 196 7.93 18.52 5.44
CA CYS A 196 8.05 18.24 4.01
C CYS A 196 9.52 18.25 3.58
N LYS A 197 10.28 19.27 3.99
CA LYS A 197 11.70 19.40 3.67
C LYS A 197 12.51 18.23 4.23
N GLN A 198 12.34 17.92 5.52
CA GLN A 198 13.06 16.80 6.13
C GLN A 198 12.69 15.47 5.48
N ALA A 199 11.42 15.26 5.12
CA ALA A 199 10.96 14.06 4.43
C ALA A 199 11.59 13.88 3.04
N ARG A 200 11.62 14.97 2.25
CA ARG A 200 12.26 15.01 0.93
C ARG A 200 13.76 14.74 1.03
N ASP A 201 14.47 15.55 1.81
CA ASP A 201 15.94 15.48 1.93
C ASP A 201 16.37 14.09 2.45
N THR A 202 15.67 13.58 3.48
CA THR A 202 15.93 12.22 4.01
C THR A 202 15.74 11.16 2.93
N ARG A 203 14.70 11.26 2.10
CA ARG A 203 14.42 10.29 1.04
C ARG A 203 15.54 10.29 0.00
N GLU A 204 15.93 11.47 -0.47
CA GLU A 204 16.98 11.62 -1.48
C GLU A 204 18.32 11.03 -1.01
N HIS A 205 18.71 11.30 0.23
CA HIS A 205 19.93 10.72 0.81
C HIS A 205 19.81 9.21 0.99
N LEU A 206 18.67 8.70 1.47
CA LEU A 206 18.47 7.25 1.63
C LEU A 206 18.55 6.51 0.29
N GLU A 207 18.08 7.08 -0.81
CA GLU A 207 18.20 6.48 -2.15
C GLU A 207 19.65 6.35 -2.61
N LYS A 208 20.53 7.26 -2.16
CA LYS A 208 21.97 7.23 -2.42
C LYS A 208 22.75 6.33 -1.44
N GLY A 209 22.07 5.72 -0.48
CA GLY A 209 22.72 4.96 0.60
C GLY A 209 23.38 5.85 1.65
N GLU A 210 22.85 7.05 1.85
CA GLU A 210 23.36 8.05 2.80
C GLU A 210 22.37 8.30 3.95
N ILE A 211 22.88 8.84 5.06
CA ILE A 211 22.08 9.35 6.18
C ILE A 211 22.50 10.78 6.52
N ILE A 212 21.60 11.54 7.12
CA ILE A 212 21.86 12.90 7.60
C ILE A 212 21.83 12.89 9.13
N CYS A 213 22.85 13.42 9.79
CA CYS A 213 22.77 13.66 11.22
C CYS A 213 21.88 14.87 11.51
N HIS A 214 20.70 14.68 12.13
CA HIS A 214 19.81 15.82 12.46
C HIS A 214 20.34 16.76 13.54
N PHE A 215 21.46 16.45 14.19
CA PHE A 215 22.04 17.31 15.23
C PHE A 215 23.12 18.24 14.68
N CYS A 216 23.83 17.85 13.62
CA CYS A 216 24.91 18.67 13.04
C CYS A 216 24.83 18.84 11.51
N GLY A 217 23.85 18.21 10.85
CA GLY A 217 23.66 18.28 9.40
C GLY A 217 24.63 17.46 8.56
N THR A 218 25.64 16.81 9.17
CA THR A 218 26.64 16.04 8.41
C THR A 218 25.99 14.84 7.71
N VAL A 219 26.33 14.66 6.44
CA VAL A 219 25.89 13.53 5.61
C VAL A 219 26.92 12.42 5.66
N HIS A 220 26.47 11.18 5.85
CA HIS A 220 27.33 10.00 5.92
C HIS A 220 26.89 8.95 4.91
N LYS A 221 27.86 8.41 4.16
CA LYS A 221 27.64 7.26 3.28
C LYS A 221 27.69 5.97 4.08
N ALA A 222 26.68 5.13 3.93
CA ALA A 222 26.65 3.82 4.58
C ALA A 222 27.56 2.82 3.84
N VAL A 223 28.46 2.18 4.58
CA VAL A 223 29.30 1.08 4.05
C VAL A 223 28.50 -0.22 3.94
N SER A 224 27.62 -0.47 4.91
CA SER A 224 26.68 -1.59 4.90
C SER A 224 25.41 -1.21 5.65
N TYR A 225 24.40 -2.09 5.59
CA TYR A 225 23.15 -1.88 6.33
C TYR A 225 23.36 -1.83 7.85
N THR A 226 24.39 -2.51 8.36
CA THR A 226 24.58 -2.79 9.79
C THR A 226 25.82 -2.13 10.39
N ALA A 227 26.74 -1.64 9.57
CA ALA A 227 27.96 -1.00 10.02
C ALA A 227 27.66 0.25 10.86
N LEU A 228 28.45 0.44 11.92
CA LEU A 228 28.40 1.61 12.78
C LEU A 228 28.95 2.82 12.01
N ILE A 229 28.20 3.92 12.05
CA ILE A 229 28.58 5.23 11.51
C ILE A 229 28.77 6.16 12.71
N ALA A 230 29.99 6.63 12.91
CA ALA A 230 30.32 7.63 13.93
C ALA A 230 30.27 9.03 13.32
N CYS A 231 29.43 9.89 13.88
CA CYS A 231 29.32 11.28 13.48
C CYS A 231 30.27 12.16 14.33
N PRO A 232 30.94 13.17 13.74
CA PRO A 232 31.82 14.08 14.49
C PRO A 232 31.17 14.79 15.68
N CYS A 233 29.84 14.97 15.67
CA CYS A 233 29.10 15.56 16.80
C CYS A 233 28.86 14.58 17.98
N GLY A 234 29.43 13.37 17.89
CA GLY A 234 29.37 12.33 18.93
C GLY A 234 28.11 11.47 18.89
N TYR A 235 27.30 11.57 17.83
CA TYR A 235 26.17 10.66 17.58
C TYR A 235 26.61 9.45 16.76
N TYR A 236 25.87 8.36 16.92
CA TYR A 236 26.16 7.09 16.27
C TYR A 236 24.93 6.55 15.56
N TYR A 237 25.12 5.95 14.40
CA TYR A 237 24.02 5.45 13.59
C TYR A 237 24.36 4.07 13.00
N THR A 238 23.32 3.35 12.59
CA THR A 238 23.45 2.34 11.53
C THR A 238 22.40 2.64 10.48
N TYR A 239 22.69 2.34 9.21
CA TYR A 239 21.75 2.62 8.14
C TYR A 239 20.41 1.88 8.33
N ARG A 240 20.45 0.65 8.85
CA ARG A 240 19.27 -0.16 9.22
C ARG A 240 18.37 0.54 10.23
N GLU A 241 18.93 0.96 11.35
CA GLU A 241 18.15 1.56 12.44
C GLU A 241 17.72 2.99 12.11
N TYR A 242 18.52 3.74 11.35
CA TYR A 242 18.12 5.03 10.81
C TYR A 242 16.88 4.89 9.91
N ARG A 243 16.86 3.92 8.97
CA ARG A 243 15.68 3.64 8.14
C ARG A 243 14.46 3.19 8.96
N ARG A 244 14.67 2.39 10.01
CA ARG A 244 13.59 2.00 10.93
C ARG A 244 13.00 3.23 11.61
N SER A 245 13.85 4.14 12.09
CA SER A 245 13.44 5.41 12.69
C SER A 245 12.65 6.26 11.70
N CYS A 246 13.08 6.36 10.44
CA CYS A 246 12.34 7.06 9.38
C CYS A 246 10.92 6.49 9.21
N ASN A 247 10.81 5.16 9.12
CA ASN A 247 9.54 4.47 8.91
C ASN A 247 8.60 4.60 10.12
N ALA A 248 9.14 4.47 11.33
CA ALA A 248 8.38 4.62 12.57
C ALA A 248 7.81 6.04 12.72
N ASN A 249 8.56 7.05 12.26
CA ASN A 249 8.14 8.44 12.32
C ASN A 249 7.33 8.87 11.09
N ASN A 250 7.08 8.02 10.10
CA ASN A 250 6.30 8.36 8.90
C ASN A 250 6.93 9.51 8.10
N VAL A 251 8.25 9.47 7.95
CA VAL A 251 9.03 10.51 7.26
C VAL A 251 9.29 10.21 5.78
N PRO A 252 9.53 8.97 5.30
CA PRO A 252 9.86 8.80 3.89
C PRO A 252 8.67 9.16 3.00
N GLY A 253 8.87 10.16 2.14
CA GLY A 253 7.85 10.70 1.24
C GLY A 253 7.33 9.69 0.22
N GLY A 254 8.18 8.82 -0.33
CA GLY A 254 7.75 7.85 -1.34
C GLY A 254 7.03 8.56 -2.49
N ARG A 255 5.76 8.24 -2.69
CA ARG A 255 4.90 8.92 -3.70
C ARG A 255 4.58 10.38 -3.37
N ALA A 256 4.76 10.82 -2.12
CA ALA A 256 4.51 12.19 -1.67
C ALA A 256 5.68 13.15 -1.94
N THR A 257 6.79 12.67 -2.52
CA THR A 257 8.01 13.47 -2.66
C THR A 257 7.79 14.73 -3.51
N GLU A 258 7.05 14.62 -4.62
CA GLU A 258 6.74 15.77 -5.48
C GLU A 258 5.83 16.79 -4.78
N ILE A 259 4.82 16.31 -4.04
CA ILE A 259 3.93 17.16 -3.23
C ILE A 259 4.75 17.95 -2.18
N PHE A 260 5.65 17.25 -1.48
CA PHE A 260 6.50 17.89 -0.47
C PHE A 260 7.44 18.91 -1.10
N LYS A 261 8.00 18.61 -2.27
CA LYS A 261 8.87 19.52 -3.00
C LYS A 261 8.12 20.80 -3.43
N ALA A 262 6.95 20.65 -4.04
CA ALA A 262 6.12 21.78 -4.45
C ALA A 262 5.80 22.71 -3.25
N TYR A 263 5.39 22.14 -2.11
CA TYR A 263 5.14 22.92 -0.91
C TYR A 263 6.39 23.65 -0.40
N THR A 264 7.54 22.97 -0.33
CA THR A 264 8.78 23.58 0.19
C THR A 264 9.33 24.67 -0.71
N ASP A 265 9.20 24.52 -2.02
CA ASP A 265 9.72 25.48 -2.99
C ASP A 265 8.86 26.76 -3.03
N ASN A 266 7.55 26.63 -2.77
CA ASN A 266 6.60 27.75 -2.80
C ASN A 266 6.43 28.47 -1.45
N TRP A 267 6.55 27.78 -0.30
CA TRP A 267 6.24 28.37 1.01
C TRP A 267 7.04 29.65 1.32
N LEU A 268 8.34 29.65 0.99
CA LEU A 268 9.21 30.81 1.23
C LEU A 268 8.93 31.97 0.27
N MET A 269 8.17 31.74 -0.80
CA MET A 269 7.82 32.74 -1.81
C MET A 269 6.49 33.44 -1.50
N CYS A 270 5.63 32.86 -0.67
CA CYS A 270 4.37 33.46 -0.23
C CYS A 270 4.62 34.70 0.65
N LYS A 271 4.05 35.84 0.28
CA LYS A 271 4.25 37.13 0.97
C LYS A 271 3.03 37.57 1.78
N SER A 272 1.84 37.10 1.39
CA SER A 272 0.58 37.43 2.05
C SER A 272 -0.02 36.23 2.79
N ALA A 273 -0.85 36.52 3.79
CA ALA A 273 -1.60 35.50 4.52
C ALA A 273 -2.51 34.67 3.60
N SER A 274 -3.12 35.30 2.58
CA SER A 274 -3.94 34.61 1.59
C SER A 274 -3.15 33.60 0.75
N GLU A 275 -1.95 33.97 0.28
CA GLU A 275 -1.08 33.05 -0.47
C GLU A 275 -0.64 31.86 0.40
N LYS A 276 -0.31 32.12 1.68
CA LYS A 276 0.06 31.06 2.63
C LYS A 276 -1.11 30.12 2.91
N MET A 277 -2.32 30.66 3.11
CA MET A 277 -3.54 29.87 3.29
C MET A 277 -3.82 28.99 2.08
N LEU A 278 -3.75 29.55 0.86
CA LEU A 278 -3.95 28.78 -0.38
C LEU A 278 -2.96 27.62 -0.50
N LEU A 279 -1.67 27.86 -0.21
CA LEU A 279 -0.66 26.81 -0.28
C LEU A 279 -0.88 25.71 0.77
N ILE A 280 -1.39 26.06 1.95
CA ILE A 280 -1.80 25.07 2.96
C ILE A 280 -3.03 24.30 2.51
N ASP A 281 -4.01 24.97 1.89
CA ASP A 281 -5.22 24.34 1.35
C ASP A 281 -4.88 23.34 0.23
N GLU A 282 -4.01 23.71 -0.72
CA GLU A 282 -3.51 22.80 -1.75
C GLU A 282 -2.88 21.53 -1.16
N LEU A 283 -2.06 21.68 -0.11
CA LEU A 283 -1.45 20.53 0.57
C LEU A 283 -2.48 19.65 1.30
N VAL A 284 -3.49 20.26 1.92
CA VAL A 284 -4.60 19.57 2.59
C VAL A 284 -5.52 18.89 1.57
N HIS A 285 -5.69 19.48 0.39
CA HIS A 285 -6.43 18.89 -0.72
C HIS A 285 -5.73 17.63 -1.25
N GLU A 286 -4.41 17.68 -1.49
CA GLU A 286 -3.63 16.50 -1.86
C GLU A 286 -3.72 15.38 -0.81
N CYS A 287 -3.76 15.78 0.47
CA CYS A 287 -4.05 14.87 1.56
C CYS A 287 -5.42 14.19 1.38
N HIS A 288 -6.48 14.96 1.14
CA HIS A 288 -7.84 14.48 0.89
C HIS A 288 -7.92 13.52 -0.30
N VAL A 289 -7.39 13.90 -1.46
CA VAL A 289 -7.33 13.05 -2.67
C VAL A 289 -6.63 11.72 -2.37
N SER A 290 -5.47 11.76 -1.68
CA SER A 290 -4.72 10.55 -1.33
C SER A 290 -5.48 9.62 -0.36
N ALA A 291 -6.31 10.20 0.52
CA ALA A 291 -7.07 9.45 1.52
C ALA A 291 -8.33 8.80 0.91
N MET A 292 -8.95 9.46 -0.07
CA MET A 292 -10.21 9.05 -0.69
C MET A 292 -10.04 8.08 -1.86
N THR A 293 -8.99 8.23 -2.66
CA THR A 293 -8.76 7.40 -3.85
C THR A 293 -8.48 5.92 -3.55
N GLY A 294 -8.24 5.54 -2.29
CA GLY A 294 -8.12 4.13 -1.87
C GLY A 294 -6.96 3.36 -2.53
N VAL A 295 -6.11 4.04 -3.32
CA VAL A 295 -5.00 3.43 -4.05
C VAL A 295 -4.06 2.77 -3.04
N LYS A 296 -3.73 1.49 -3.27
CA LYS A 296 -2.80 0.72 -2.42
C LYS A 296 -1.51 1.51 -2.18
N GLY A 297 -1.37 2.02 -0.96
CA GLY A 297 -0.29 2.90 -0.54
C GLY A 297 -0.60 3.59 0.78
N ARG A 298 0.42 4.13 1.45
CA ARG A 298 0.23 4.94 2.65
C ARG A 298 -0.14 6.36 2.23
N SER A 299 -1.25 6.89 2.74
CA SER A 299 -1.72 8.26 2.44
C SER A 299 -0.70 9.32 2.89
N VAL A 300 -0.60 10.40 2.12
CA VAL A 300 0.29 11.55 2.35
C VAL A 300 0.02 12.18 3.72
N CYS A 301 -1.23 12.22 4.16
CA CYS A 301 -1.64 12.84 5.42
C CYS A 301 -0.96 12.19 6.63
N MET A 302 -0.68 10.89 6.57
CA MET A 302 -0.04 10.16 7.66
C MET A 302 1.39 10.63 7.94
N ASN A 303 2.01 11.36 7.02
CA ASN A 303 3.34 11.93 7.19
C ASN A 303 3.30 13.32 7.84
N LEU A 304 2.20 14.06 7.62
CA LEU A 304 2.08 15.48 7.91
C LEU A 304 1.19 15.81 9.12
N VAL A 305 0.12 15.04 9.33
CA VAL A 305 -0.92 15.36 10.33
C VAL A 305 -0.97 14.30 11.43
N GLU A 306 -1.28 14.74 12.65
CA GLU A 306 -1.36 13.88 13.83
C GLU A 306 -2.57 12.91 13.86
N GLY A 307 -2.29 11.72 14.39
CA GLY A 307 -3.26 10.67 14.71
C GLY A 307 -3.54 9.64 13.61
N SER A 308 -4.67 8.94 13.74
CA SER A 308 -5.03 7.80 12.88
C SER A 308 -5.64 8.25 11.55
N LEU A 309 -5.56 7.39 10.53
CA LEU A 309 -6.15 7.66 9.20
C LEU A 309 -7.65 7.97 9.30
N ALA A 310 -8.39 7.27 10.16
CA ALA A 310 -9.82 7.52 10.36
C ALA A 310 -10.07 8.92 10.94
N GLN A 311 -9.34 9.32 11.98
CA GLN A 311 -9.49 10.65 12.56
C GLN A 311 -9.09 11.77 11.58
N ILE A 312 -8.09 11.53 10.74
CA ILE A 312 -7.68 12.48 9.71
C ILE A 312 -8.76 12.58 8.63
N LYS A 313 -9.33 11.47 8.18
CA LYS A 313 -10.45 11.47 7.21
C LYS A 313 -11.63 12.28 7.71
N ASN A 314 -12.09 12.00 8.93
CA ASN A 314 -13.21 12.74 9.54
C ASN A 314 -12.92 14.24 9.63
N MET A 315 -11.67 14.63 9.94
CA MET A 315 -11.28 16.05 9.94
C MET A 315 -11.36 16.65 8.54
N LEU A 316 -10.87 15.94 7.52
CA LEU A 316 -10.87 16.43 6.13
C LEU A 316 -12.30 16.56 5.58
N GLU A 317 -13.18 15.60 5.88
CA GLU A 317 -14.60 15.64 5.49
C GLU A 317 -15.31 16.84 6.13
N MET A 318 -15.07 17.07 7.42
CA MET A 318 -15.59 18.24 8.14
C MET A 318 -15.11 19.57 7.54
N LEU A 319 -13.83 19.66 7.14
CA LEU A 319 -13.28 20.86 6.52
C LEU A 319 -13.81 21.07 5.09
N ALA A 320 -14.11 20.00 4.36
CA ALA A 320 -14.66 20.05 3.01
C ALA A 320 -16.16 20.40 2.95
N GLY A 321 -16.83 20.52 4.10
CA GLY A 321 -18.27 20.83 4.17
C GLY A 321 -19.18 19.65 3.81
N HIS A 322 -18.66 18.42 3.85
CA HIS A 322 -19.47 17.20 3.75
C HIS A 322 -19.90 16.79 5.17
N GLU A 323 -21.06 17.27 5.62
CA GLU A 323 -21.76 16.69 6.78
C GLU A 323 -22.41 15.34 6.44
#